data_AF-A0A935EB43-F1
#
_entry.id   AF-A0A935EB43-F1
#
_cell.length_a   1.000
_cell.length_b   1.000
_cell.length_c   1.000
_cell.angle_alpha   90.00
_cell.angle_beta   90.00
_cell.angle_gamma   90.00
#
_symmetry.space_group_name_H-M   'P 1'
#
loop_
_entity.id
_entity.type
_entity.pdbx_description
1 polymer ?
#
loop_
_entity_poly.entity_id
_entity_poly.type
_entity_poly.pdbx_seq_one_letter_code
_entity_poly.pdbx_strand_id
1 'polypeptide(L)'
;MQRRQPVRLFRPPGRPHKVLFFLEGGGACFDAASCAPDSDRYTVKLSGDADRMAAAGTGDGLLDVADARNPLRDYSIVYVPYCTGDVHIGDSTTDYGNGVVIQHKGAVNSRAAIAAVKERFPDADHLVVAGVSAGSIPSPLAAGLLSDDFPEATITVVADGSGGYPNEPGLVSYVGGQWGTFKHVPDWPETTGMTPEQWNFAQLYVASHRHDPDIVFTRHDFAFDRTQISYAELAGFDASELDKAMDANEALIEEGGVDLLNFLQPGDDHTVLTRDRLFDERVGGVSYIEWLTAIIERSDPDGSAPADVHCTACAEGIDGK
;
A
#
# COMPACT_ATOMS: atom_id res chain seq x y z
N MET A 1 7.13 -8.86 -24.42
CA MET A 1 7.96 -9.82 -23.64
C MET A 1 7.65 -9.60 -22.17
N GLN A 2 7.22 -10.66 -21.47
CA GLN A 2 6.91 -10.67 -20.03
C GLN A 2 8.05 -10.04 -19.23
N ARG A 3 7.72 -9.06 -18.38
CA ARG A 3 8.59 -8.72 -17.25
C ARG A 3 7.93 -9.28 -16.01
N ARG A 4 8.17 -10.57 -15.72
CA ARG A 4 8.14 -11.00 -14.31
C ARG A 4 9.10 -10.07 -13.60
N GLN A 5 8.58 -9.23 -12.72
CA GLN A 5 9.43 -8.33 -11.97
C GLN A 5 10.18 -9.15 -10.92
N PRO A 6 11.49 -8.96 -10.80
CA PRO A 6 12.26 -9.82 -9.94
C PRO A 6 12.10 -9.35 -8.48
N VAL A 7 11.57 -10.23 -7.64
CA VAL A 7 11.48 -10.02 -6.18
C VAL A 7 12.89 -9.88 -5.62
N ARG A 8 13.11 -8.87 -4.77
CA ARG A 8 14.40 -8.67 -4.09
C ARG A 8 14.26 -9.02 -2.62
N LEU A 9 15.25 -9.75 -2.09
CA LEU A 9 15.30 -10.12 -0.70
C LEU A 9 16.53 -9.51 -0.04
N PHE A 10 16.30 -8.90 1.11
CA PHE A 10 17.33 -8.31 1.96
C PHE A 10 17.15 -8.91 3.35
N ARG A 11 18.23 -9.48 3.88
CA ARG A 11 18.20 -10.13 5.18
C ARG A 11 19.26 -9.51 6.08
N PRO A 12 18.87 -8.67 7.06
CA PRO A 12 19.73 -8.40 8.19
C PRO A 12 20.04 -9.72 8.91
N PRO A 13 21.27 -9.94 9.40
CA PRO A 13 21.58 -11.14 10.16
C PRO A 13 20.79 -11.17 11.48
N GLY A 14 20.09 -12.27 11.78
CA GLY A 14 19.68 -12.57 13.17
C GLY A 14 18.29 -13.16 13.42
N ARG A 15 17.25 -12.87 12.61
CA ARG A 15 15.87 -13.35 12.91
C ARG A 15 15.08 -13.74 11.65
N PRO A 16 14.90 -15.04 11.35
CA PRO A 16 14.12 -15.48 10.19
C PRO A 16 12.60 -15.35 10.36
N HIS A 17 12.12 -15.04 11.57
CA HIS A 17 10.69 -15.08 11.89
C HIS A 17 9.95 -13.75 11.66
N LYS A 18 10.69 -12.64 11.48
CA LYS A 18 10.14 -11.31 11.24
C LYS A 18 10.37 -10.89 9.79
N VAL A 19 9.29 -10.57 9.07
CA VAL A 19 9.36 -10.23 7.64
C VAL A 19 8.59 -8.96 7.33
N LEU A 20 9.25 -8.01 6.68
CA LEU A 20 8.65 -6.85 6.04
C LEU A 20 8.41 -7.19 4.57
N PHE A 21 7.15 -7.27 4.16
CA PHE A 21 6.76 -7.35 2.75
C PHE A 21 6.43 -5.95 2.26
N PHE A 22 7.27 -5.39 1.38
CA PHE A 22 7.19 -4.00 0.94
C PHE A 22 6.79 -3.89 -0.53
N LEU A 23 5.70 -3.17 -0.81
CA LEU A 23 5.18 -2.90 -2.15
C LEU A 23 5.57 -1.49 -2.59
N GLU A 24 6.36 -1.40 -3.68
CA GLU A 24 6.84 -0.12 -4.22
C GLU A 24 5.70 0.73 -4.79
N GLY A 25 5.83 2.05 -4.66
CA GLY A 25 4.95 3.00 -5.34
C GLY A 25 5.29 3.19 -6.82
N GLY A 26 4.64 4.14 -7.47
CA GLY A 26 4.98 4.50 -8.85
C GLY A 26 3.79 4.66 -9.79
N GLY A 27 2.67 5.14 -9.27
CA GLY A 27 1.54 5.59 -10.08
C GLY A 27 0.72 4.48 -10.76
N ALA A 28 -0.13 4.87 -11.70
CA ALA A 28 -1.01 3.97 -12.44
C ALA A 28 -1.36 4.54 -13.81
N CYS A 29 -1.78 3.67 -14.73
CA CYS A 29 -2.24 4.09 -16.04
C CYS A 29 -3.44 3.25 -16.47
N PHE A 30 -4.42 3.87 -17.15
CA PHE A 30 -5.69 3.23 -17.48
C PHE A 30 -6.32 3.71 -18.79
N ASP A 31 -5.60 4.53 -19.56
CA ASP A 31 -5.97 4.96 -20.91
C ASP A 31 -4.72 5.17 -21.79
N ALA A 32 -4.92 5.46 -23.07
CA ALA A 32 -3.82 5.63 -24.02
C ALA A 32 -2.84 6.77 -23.65
N ALA A 33 -3.34 7.82 -23.00
CA ALA A 33 -2.54 9.00 -22.65
C ALA A 33 -1.70 8.73 -21.40
N SER A 34 -2.32 8.25 -20.33
CA SER A 34 -1.66 7.87 -19.07
C SER A 34 -0.70 6.70 -19.25
N CYS A 35 -0.96 5.79 -20.20
CA CYS A 35 -0.10 4.64 -20.48
C CYS A 35 0.94 4.90 -21.58
N ALA A 36 1.05 6.12 -22.11
CA ALA A 36 2.02 6.43 -23.15
C ALA A 36 3.47 6.21 -22.65
N PRO A 37 4.43 5.83 -23.52
CA PRO A 37 5.81 5.57 -23.11
C PRO A 37 6.55 6.75 -22.47
N ASP A 38 6.10 7.98 -22.75
CA ASP A 38 6.60 9.25 -22.23
C ASP A 38 5.73 9.82 -21.11
N SER A 39 4.70 9.09 -20.68
CA SER A 39 3.85 9.46 -19.54
C SER A 39 4.64 9.48 -18.24
N ASP A 40 4.36 10.48 -17.41
CA ASP A 40 4.81 10.59 -16.02
C ASP A 40 3.81 10.00 -15.03
N ARG A 41 2.67 9.49 -15.52
CA ARG A 41 1.60 8.93 -14.67
C ARG A 41 1.93 7.58 -14.08
N TYR A 42 2.99 6.92 -14.50
CA TYR A 42 3.44 5.71 -13.81
C TYR A 42 4.89 5.39 -14.12
N THR A 43 5.46 4.53 -13.30
CA THR A 43 6.82 4.03 -13.47
C THR A 43 6.86 3.05 -14.65
N VAL A 44 7.36 3.51 -15.80
CA VAL A 44 7.45 2.70 -17.04
C VAL A 44 8.58 1.66 -17.01
N LYS A 45 9.51 1.80 -16.05
CA LYS A 45 10.70 0.93 -15.86
C LYS A 45 11.08 0.91 -14.40
N LEU A 46 11.62 -0.21 -13.92
CA LEU A 46 12.09 -0.33 -12.54
C LEU A 46 13.03 0.84 -12.16
N SER A 47 12.80 1.42 -10.99
CA SER A 47 13.47 2.61 -10.44
C SER A 47 14.96 2.41 -10.14
N GLY A 48 15.45 1.16 -10.13
CA GLY A 48 16.81 0.84 -9.70
C GLY A 48 17.00 0.94 -8.19
N ASP A 49 15.98 1.39 -7.44
CA ASP A 49 16.05 1.55 -5.98
C ASP A 49 16.22 0.21 -5.30
N ALA A 50 15.50 -0.82 -5.75
CA ALA A 50 15.68 -2.18 -5.25
C ALA A 50 17.12 -2.71 -5.46
N ASP A 51 17.81 -2.30 -6.54
CA ASP A 51 19.21 -2.68 -6.80
C ASP A 51 20.18 -1.84 -5.97
N ARG A 52 19.91 -0.54 -5.77
CA ARG A 52 20.67 0.34 -4.87
C ARG A 52 20.61 -0.16 -3.43
N MET A 53 19.41 -0.48 -2.96
CA MET A 53 19.21 -1.06 -1.64
C MET A 53 19.95 -2.38 -1.49
N ALA A 54 19.98 -3.21 -2.54
CA ALA A 54 20.64 -4.51 -2.49
C ALA A 54 22.16 -4.34 -2.37
N ALA A 55 22.70 -3.35 -3.08
CA ALA A 55 24.11 -3.01 -3.01
C ALA A 55 24.50 -2.35 -1.67
N ALA A 56 23.64 -1.49 -1.12
CA ALA A 56 23.89 -0.79 0.14
C ALA A 56 23.59 -1.66 1.37
N GLY A 57 22.74 -2.67 1.23
CA GLY A 57 22.19 -3.45 2.35
C GLY A 57 21.15 -2.69 3.19
N THR A 58 20.73 -1.50 2.75
CA THR A 58 19.78 -0.61 3.44
C THR A 58 19.10 0.32 2.43
N GLY A 59 18.00 0.98 2.82
CA GLY A 59 17.33 2.04 2.09
C GLY A 59 17.19 3.31 2.93
N ASP A 60 16.14 4.09 2.66
CA ASP A 60 15.78 5.28 3.43
C ASP A 60 14.49 5.02 4.25
N GLY A 61 14.27 5.81 5.30
CA GLY A 61 13.08 5.69 6.15
C GLY A 61 12.90 4.31 6.78
N LEU A 62 11.73 3.67 6.63
CA LEU A 62 11.48 2.31 7.15
C LEU A 62 12.32 1.21 6.47
N LEU A 63 12.93 1.52 5.32
CA LEU A 63 13.86 0.62 4.66
C LEU A 63 15.30 0.82 5.15
N ASP A 64 15.57 1.86 5.96
CA ASP A 64 16.86 2.02 6.62
C ASP A 64 16.95 1.14 7.87
N VAL A 65 17.51 -0.06 7.69
CA VAL A 65 17.69 -1.02 8.80
C VAL A 65 18.87 -0.65 9.72
N ALA A 66 19.63 0.40 9.38
CA ALA A 66 20.71 0.90 10.22
C ALA A 66 20.21 1.90 11.28
N ASP A 67 19.11 2.61 11.02
CA ASP A 67 18.54 3.57 11.96
C ASP A 67 17.98 2.86 13.21
N ALA A 68 18.35 3.33 14.39
CA ALA A 68 17.90 2.77 15.65
C ALA A 68 16.44 3.13 15.99
N ARG A 69 15.90 4.16 15.33
CA ARG A 69 14.50 4.61 15.44
C ARG A 69 13.54 3.75 14.62
N ASN A 70 14.05 2.98 13.66
CA ASN A 70 13.23 2.13 12.79
C ASN A 70 12.76 0.87 13.54
N PRO A 71 11.44 0.69 13.78
CA PRO A 71 10.92 -0.50 14.45
C PRO A 71 11.11 -1.79 13.64
N LEU A 72 11.39 -1.66 12.34
CA LEU A 72 11.58 -2.78 11.41
C LEU A 72 13.04 -3.13 11.18
N ARG A 73 13.99 -2.53 11.92
CA ARG A 73 15.43 -2.73 11.72
C ARG A 73 15.91 -4.18 11.86
N ASP A 74 15.15 -5.03 12.57
CA ASP A 74 15.45 -6.46 12.73
C ASP A 74 14.63 -7.39 11.81
N TYR A 75 13.85 -6.84 10.88
CA TYR A 75 13.02 -7.59 9.93
C TYR A 75 13.80 -7.97 8.67
N SER A 76 13.52 -9.16 8.13
CA SER A 76 13.92 -9.49 6.75
C SER A 76 13.01 -8.75 5.78
N ILE A 77 13.55 -8.08 4.77
CA ILE A 77 12.78 -7.30 3.81
C ILE A 77 12.59 -8.09 2.52
N VAL A 78 11.35 -8.27 2.10
CA VAL A 78 10.94 -8.72 0.77
C VAL A 78 10.41 -7.49 0.04
N TYR A 79 11.19 -6.95 -0.88
CA TYR A 79 10.80 -5.78 -1.67
C TYR A 79 10.25 -6.22 -3.03
N VAL A 80 9.07 -5.69 -3.36
CA VAL A 80 8.36 -5.96 -4.61
C VAL A 80 8.38 -4.70 -5.46
N PRO A 81 9.26 -4.64 -6.47
CA PRO A 81 9.38 -3.44 -7.29
C PRO A 81 8.20 -3.33 -8.26
N TYR A 82 7.91 -2.12 -8.75
CA TYR A 82 6.69 -1.82 -9.50
C TYR A 82 6.94 -1.05 -10.80
N CYS A 83 6.33 -1.54 -11.90
CA CYS A 83 6.37 -0.89 -13.20
C CYS A 83 5.25 -1.37 -14.14
N THR A 84 4.15 -1.87 -13.58
CA THR A 84 3.06 -2.52 -14.32
C THR A 84 1.83 -1.62 -14.52
N GLY A 85 1.80 -0.43 -13.91
CA GLY A 85 0.76 0.57 -14.12
C GLY A 85 -0.64 0.18 -13.58
N ASP A 86 -0.72 -0.88 -12.79
CA ASP A 86 -1.94 -1.53 -12.30
C ASP A 86 -2.00 -1.71 -10.78
N VAL A 87 -1.26 -0.89 -10.03
CA VAL A 87 -1.20 -0.84 -8.56
C VAL A 87 -1.02 -2.21 -7.90
N HIS A 88 -0.22 -3.08 -8.54
CA HIS A 88 0.05 -4.46 -8.13
C HIS A 88 -1.13 -5.44 -8.17
N ILE A 89 -2.27 -5.08 -8.76
CA ILE A 89 -3.47 -5.94 -8.77
C ILE A 89 -3.89 -6.41 -10.17
N GLY A 90 -3.17 -6.05 -11.22
CA GLY A 90 -3.51 -6.40 -12.61
C GLY A 90 -2.97 -7.74 -13.12
N ASP A 91 -3.72 -8.33 -14.06
CA ASP A 91 -3.30 -9.45 -14.92
C ASP A 91 -4.01 -9.42 -16.28
N SER A 92 -3.61 -8.47 -17.11
CA SER A 92 -4.08 -8.33 -18.48
C SER A 92 -2.94 -7.97 -19.43
N THR A 93 -3.22 -8.07 -20.71
CA THR A 93 -2.47 -7.36 -21.74
C THR A 93 -3.51 -6.47 -22.41
N THR A 94 -3.34 -5.17 -22.28
CA THR A 94 -4.34 -4.20 -22.75
C THR A 94 -3.75 -3.36 -23.85
N ASP A 95 -4.44 -3.37 -24.99
CA ASP A 95 -4.15 -2.49 -26.11
C ASP A 95 -5.03 -1.24 -25.97
N TYR A 96 -4.41 -0.14 -25.56
CA TYR A 96 -5.08 1.16 -25.42
C TYR A 96 -5.19 1.91 -26.77
N GLY A 97 -4.77 1.28 -27.87
CA GLY A 97 -4.69 1.89 -29.19
C GLY A 97 -3.42 2.71 -29.40
N ASN A 98 -3.24 3.22 -30.62
CA ASN A 98 -2.09 4.04 -31.01
C ASN A 98 -0.70 3.40 -30.75
N GLY A 99 -0.63 2.07 -30.71
CA GLY A 99 0.59 1.33 -30.40
C GLY A 99 0.94 1.25 -28.90
N VAL A 100 0.06 1.72 -28.02
CA VAL A 100 0.22 1.62 -26.57
C VAL A 100 -0.36 0.30 -26.08
N VAL A 101 0.51 -0.69 -25.90
CA VAL A 101 0.14 -2.01 -25.37
C VAL A 101 0.85 -2.26 -24.05
N ILE A 102 0.09 -2.35 -22.96
CA ILE A 102 0.62 -2.49 -21.60
C ILE A 102 0.44 -3.91 -21.08
N GLN A 103 1.44 -4.34 -20.30
CA GLN A 103 1.45 -5.61 -19.59
C GLN A 103 1.13 -5.36 -18.11
N HIS A 104 -0.15 -5.27 -17.80
CA HIS A 104 -0.61 -5.24 -16.41
C HIS A 104 -0.40 -6.64 -15.82
N LYS A 105 0.62 -6.77 -14.99
CA LYS A 105 1.09 -8.04 -14.39
C LYS A 105 1.40 -7.89 -12.90
N GLY A 106 0.90 -6.82 -12.28
CA GLY A 106 1.09 -6.52 -10.87
C GLY A 106 0.68 -7.68 -9.98
N ALA A 107 -0.52 -8.23 -10.16
CA ALA A 107 -1.00 -9.34 -9.33
C ALA A 107 -0.13 -10.58 -9.51
N VAL A 108 0.28 -10.89 -10.75
CA VAL A 108 1.17 -12.03 -11.04
C VAL A 108 2.51 -11.87 -10.31
N ASN A 109 3.06 -10.66 -10.28
CA ASN A 109 4.33 -10.36 -9.61
C ASN A 109 4.18 -10.41 -8.08
N SER A 110 3.13 -9.81 -7.52
CA SER A 110 2.86 -9.80 -6.09
C SER A 110 2.58 -11.20 -5.54
N ARG A 111 1.80 -12.03 -6.26
CA ARG A 111 1.56 -13.43 -5.90
C ARG A 111 2.84 -14.26 -5.90
N ALA A 112 3.72 -14.01 -6.87
CA ALA A 112 5.04 -14.66 -6.89
C ALA A 112 5.92 -14.21 -5.71
N ALA A 113 5.82 -12.96 -5.27
CA ALA A 113 6.50 -12.45 -4.10
C ALA A 113 5.98 -13.06 -2.80
N ILE A 114 4.64 -13.17 -2.63
CA ILE A 114 4.00 -13.83 -1.50
C ILE A 114 4.45 -15.30 -1.41
N ALA A 115 4.43 -16.03 -2.53
CA ALA A 115 4.94 -17.41 -2.57
C ALA A 115 6.43 -17.50 -2.17
N ALA A 116 7.24 -16.50 -2.53
CA ALA A 116 8.64 -16.43 -2.12
C ALA A 116 8.82 -16.13 -0.61
N VAL A 117 7.88 -15.41 0.02
CA VAL A 117 7.86 -15.25 1.50
C VAL A 117 7.68 -16.63 2.13
N LYS A 118 6.64 -17.38 1.74
CA LYS A 118 6.37 -18.74 2.24
C LYS A 118 7.56 -19.68 2.07
N GLU A 119 8.19 -19.68 0.89
CA GLU A 119 9.33 -20.56 0.60
C GLU A 119 10.56 -20.24 1.47
N ARG A 120 10.83 -18.95 1.70
CA ARG A 120 12.09 -18.50 2.32
C ARG A 120 12.01 -18.26 3.81
N PHE A 121 10.81 -17.96 4.31
CA PHE A 121 10.52 -17.70 5.72
C PHE A 121 9.33 -18.55 6.16
N PRO A 122 9.39 -19.89 6.04
CA PRO A 122 8.26 -20.76 6.37
C PRO A 122 7.86 -20.68 7.85
N ASP A 123 8.75 -20.21 8.71
CA ASP A 123 8.53 -20.05 10.15
C ASP A 123 8.24 -18.58 10.54
N ALA A 124 7.87 -17.71 9.60
CA ALA A 124 7.53 -16.32 9.93
C ALA A 124 6.34 -16.26 10.90
N ASP A 125 6.50 -15.52 11.99
CA ASP A 125 5.49 -15.32 13.03
C ASP A 125 5.13 -13.84 13.24
N HIS A 126 5.90 -12.91 12.65
CA HIS A 126 5.56 -11.49 12.58
C HIS A 126 5.74 -10.99 11.15
N LEU A 127 4.64 -10.54 10.54
CA LEU A 127 4.60 -10.02 9.19
C LEU A 127 4.15 -8.56 9.23
N VAL A 128 4.94 -7.69 8.62
CA VAL A 128 4.53 -6.31 8.33
C VAL A 128 4.38 -6.17 6.83
N VAL A 129 3.20 -5.81 6.37
CA VAL A 129 2.88 -5.61 4.95
C VAL A 129 2.77 -4.11 4.73
N ALA A 130 3.82 -3.51 4.18
CA ALA A 130 3.88 -2.08 3.96
C ALA A 130 3.84 -1.74 2.46
N GLY A 131 3.26 -0.60 2.14
CA GLY A 131 3.25 -0.12 0.76
C GLY A 131 3.08 1.38 0.70
N VAL A 132 3.70 2.00 -0.30
CA VAL A 132 3.66 3.45 -0.52
C VAL A 132 2.97 3.76 -1.84
N SER A 133 2.17 4.82 -1.91
CA SER A 133 1.52 5.27 -3.15
C SER A 133 0.71 4.14 -3.80
N ALA A 134 1.00 3.79 -5.06
CA ALA A 134 0.42 2.63 -5.74
C ALA A 134 0.54 1.30 -4.97
N GLY A 135 1.64 1.11 -4.22
CA GLY A 135 1.86 -0.08 -3.40
C GLY A 135 1.05 -0.10 -2.11
N SER A 136 0.52 1.05 -1.65
CA SER A 136 -0.34 1.15 -0.46
C SER A 136 -1.71 0.48 -0.67
N ILE A 137 -2.31 0.70 -1.84
CA ILE A 137 -3.60 0.14 -2.26
C ILE A 137 -3.73 -1.39 -2.04
N PRO A 138 -2.81 -2.22 -2.57
CA PRO A 138 -2.86 -3.68 -2.43
C PRO A 138 -2.40 -4.22 -1.08
N SER A 139 -1.79 -3.41 -0.19
CA SER A 139 -1.21 -3.90 1.07
C SER A 139 -2.18 -4.69 1.94
N PRO A 140 -3.45 -4.28 2.13
CA PRO A 140 -4.45 -5.06 2.87
C PRO A 140 -4.71 -6.43 2.23
N LEU A 141 -4.86 -6.47 0.91
CA LEU A 141 -5.07 -7.71 0.16
C LEU A 141 -3.85 -8.63 0.29
N ALA A 142 -2.64 -8.09 0.17
CA ALA A 142 -1.42 -8.87 0.34
C ALA A 142 -1.30 -9.46 1.76
N ALA A 143 -1.77 -8.76 2.79
CA ALA A 143 -1.83 -9.28 4.16
C ALA A 143 -2.82 -10.43 4.32
N GLY A 144 -4.06 -10.31 3.82
CA GLY A 144 -5.01 -11.43 3.86
C GLY A 144 -4.53 -12.65 3.07
N LEU A 145 -3.77 -12.44 2.00
CA LEU A 145 -3.16 -13.54 1.25
C LEU A 145 -1.96 -14.18 1.94
N LEU A 146 -1.24 -13.41 2.76
CA LEU A 146 -0.18 -13.95 3.60
C LEU A 146 -0.77 -14.71 4.79
N SER A 147 -1.92 -14.32 5.34
CA SER A 147 -2.55 -15.07 6.44
C SER A 147 -2.99 -16.48 6.05
N ASP A 148 -3.36 -16.71 4.78
CA ASP A 148 -3.59 -18.06 4.23
C ASP A 148 -2.38 -19.00 4.44
N ASP A 149 -1.17 -18.45 4.31
CA ASP A 149 0.09 -19.20 4.42
C ASP A 149 0.66 -19.18 5.85
N PHE A 150 0.28 -18.19 6.66
CA PHE A 150 0.81 -17.91 8.00
C PHE A 150 -0.32 -17.65 9.02
N PRO A 151 -1.23 -18.62 9.26
CA PRO A 151 -2.44 -18.39 10.05
C PRO A 151 -2.22 -18.11 11.54
N GLU A 152 -1.00 -18.33 12.05
CA GLU A 152 -0.62 -18.07 13.44
C GLU A 152 0.29 -16.83 13.58
N ALA A 153 0.63 -16.17 12.46
CA ALA A 153 1.51 -15.01 12.49
C ALA A 153 0.74 -13.76 12.89
N THR A 154 1.40 -12.87 13.62
CA THR A 154 0.89 -11.50 13.82
C THR A 154 1.14 -10.71 12.54
N ILE A 155 0.06 -10.22 11.91
CA ILE A 155 0.14 -9.45 10.67
C ILE A 155 -0.30 -8.00 10.90
N THR A 156 0.52 -7.05 10.46
CA THR A 156 0.21 -5.61 10.49
C THR A 156 0.36 -5.01 9.10
N VAL A 157 -0.65 -4.26 8.64
CA VAL A 157 -0.63 -3.52 7.38
C VAL A 157 -0.21 -2.07 7.64
N VAL A 158 0.72 -1.55 6.85
CA VAL A 158 1.15 -0.15 6.89
C VAL A 158 0.98 0.46 5.49
N ALA A 159 -0.20 1.02 5.25
CA ALA A 159 -0.57 1.68 4.01
C ALA A 159 -0.23 3.18 4.07
N ASP A 160 0.45 3.72 3.06
CA ASP A 160 0.88 5.12 3.01
C ASP A 160 0.56 5.79 1.66
N GLY A 161 -0.32 6.79 1.67
CA GLY A 161 -0.61 7.65 0.52
C GLY A 161 -1.63 7.09 -0.46
N SER A 162 -2.74 6.53 0.04
CA SER A 162 -3.83 6.01 -0.81
C SER A 162 -5.24 6.14 -0.22
N GLY A 163 -5.41 6.89 0.86
CA GLY A 163 -6.69 6.98 1.57
C GLY A 163 -7.80 7.73 0.83
N GLY A 164 -7.45 8.62 -0.10
CA GLY A 164 -8.38 9.55 -0.75
C GLY A 164 -8.86 9.14 -2.14
N TYR A 165 -8.51 7.94 -2.63
CA TYR A 165 -8.96 7.51 -3.96
C TYR A 165 -10.45 7.17 -3.97
N PRO A 166 -11.19 7.53 -5.04
CA PRO A 166 -12.63 7.30 -5.12
C PRO A 166 -12.98 5.81 -5.25
N ASN A 167 -14.03 5.40 -4.55
CA ASN A 167 -14.58 4.03 -4.59
C ASN A 167 -15.76 3.88 -5.56
N GLU A 168 -15.80 4.71 -6.61
CA GLU A 168 -16.93 4.86 -7.53
C GLU A 168 -17.14 3.60 -8.39
N PRO A 169 -18.28 2.89 -8.26
CA PRO A 169 -18.51 1.57 -8.87
C PRO A 169 -18.15 1.46 -10.36
N GLY A 170 -18.57 2.45 -11.16
CA GLY A 170 -18.32 2.47 -12.60
C GLY A 170 -16.85 2.67 -12.95
N LEU A 171 -16.13 3.50 -12.18
CA LEU A 171 -14.69 3.71 -12.35
C LEU A 171 -13.93 2.45 -11.98
N VAL A 172 -14.23 1.86 -10.83
CA VAL A 172 -13.61 0.64 -10.32
C VAL A 172 -13.75 -0.49 -11.33
N SER A 173 -14.96 -0.73 -11.82
CA SER A 173 -15.25 -1.76 -12.83
C SER A 173 -14.51 -1.49 -14.15
N TYR A 174 -14.49 -0.24 -14.62
CA TYR A 174 -13.79 0.15 -15.85
C TYR A 174 -12.27 -0.04 -15.75
N VAL A 175 -11.63 0.60 -14.76
CA VAL A 175 -10.18 0.57 -14.56
C VAL A 175 -9.72 -0.85 -14.22
N GLY A 176 -10.38 -1.51 -13.28
CA GLY A 176 -10.10 -2.90 -12.92
C GLY A 176 -10.29 -3.86 -14.10
N GLY A 177 -11.24 -3.56 -15.00
CA GLY A 177 -11.43 -4.30 -16.25
C GLY A 177 -10.25 -4.16 -17.20
N GLN A 178 -9.70 -2.95 -17.35
CA GLN A 178 -8.49 -2.72 -18.15
C GLN A 178 -7.27 -3.45 -17.56
N TRP A 179 -7.12 -3.43 -16.24
CA TRP A 179 -6.02 -4.11 -15.56
C TRP A 179 -6.20 -5.63 -15.47
N GLY A 180 -7.42 -6.14 -15.64
CA GLY A 180 -7.74 -7.55 -15.39
C GLY A 180 -7.72 -7.91 -13.90
N THR A 181 -7.98 -6.93 -13.02
CA THR A 181 -7.93 -7.06 -11.56
C THR A 181 -8.78 -8.21 -11.04
N PHE A 182 -9.98 -8.37 -11.59
CA PHE A 182 -10.98 -9.30 -11.07
C PHE A 182 -10.60 -10.79 -11.25
N LYS A 183 -9.55 -11.09 -12.02
CA LYS A 183 -9.00 -12.45 -12.14
C LYS A 183 -8.27 -12.92 -10.88
N HIS A 184 -7.90 -11.98 -10.00
CA HIS A 184 -7.09 -12.22 -8.82
C HIS A 184 -7.83 -11.92 -7.50
N VAL A 185 -9.16 -11.76 -7.56
CA VAL A 185 -10.00 -11.80 -6.36
C VAL A 185 -9.77 -13.16 -5.69
N PRO A 186 -9.37 -13.21 -4.41
CA PRO A 186 -9.15 -14.47 -3.70
C PRO A 186 -10.42 -15.31 -3.68
N ASP A 187 -10.28 -16.64 -3.70
CA ASP A 187 -11.39 -17.58 -3.58
C ASP A 187 -11.72 -17.82 -2.09
N TRP A 188 -12.09 -16.74 -1.40
CA TRP A 188 -12.53 -16.76 -0.01
C TRP A 188 -14.07 -16.83 0.07
N PRO A 189 -14.65 -17.42 1.13
CA PRO A 189 -16.09 -17.35 1.35
C PRO A 189 -16.65 -15.92 1.30
N GLU A 190 -15.88 -14.95 1.80
CA GLU A 190 -16.21 -13.53 1.94
C GLU A 190 -16.28 -12.79 0.60
N THR A 191 -15.62 -13.31 -0.43
CA THR A 191 -15.56 -12.73 -1.79
C THR A 191 -16.48 -13.46 -2.77
N THR A 192 -17.15 -14.53 -2.33
CA THR A 192 -18.06 -15.30 -3.16
C THR A 192 -19.20 -14.45 -3.69
N GLY A 193 -19.36 -14.41 -5.01
CA GLY A 193 -20.44 -13.66 -5.67
C GLY A 193 -20.24 -12.15 -5.75
N MET A 194 -19.07 -11.65 -5.35
CA MET A 194 -18.73 -10.24 -5.43
C MET A 194 -18.61 -9.78 -6.89
N THR A 195 -19.24 -8.65 -7.22
CA THR A 195 -19.19 -8.08 -8.56
C THR A 195 -17.94 -7.21 -8.76
N PRO A 196 -17.51 -6.97 -10.01
CA PRO A 196 -16.42 -6.03 -10.32
C PRO A 196 -16.54 -4.66 -9.65
N GLU A 197 -17.76 -4.14 -9.58
CA GLU A 197 -18.08 -2.83 -8.99
C GLU A 197 -17.88 -2.80 -7.48
N GLN A 198 -17.98 -3.95 -6.81
CA GLN A 198 -17.82 -4.07 -5.36
C GLN A 198 -16.36 -4.25 -4.96
N TRP A 199 -15.48 -4.69 -5.87
CA TRP A 199 -14.06 -4.93 -5.60
C TRP A 199 -13.22 -3.64 -5.72
N ASN A 200 -13.58 -2.65 -4.91
CA ASN A 200 -12.90 -1.36 -4.79
C ASN A 200 -11.77 -1.40 -3.73
N PHE A 201 -11.09 -0.27 -3.52
CA PHE A 201 -9.92 -0.24 -2.62
C PHE A 201 -10.30 -0.41 -1.15
N ALA A 202 -11.43 0.15 -0.71
CA ALA A 202 -11.96 -0.10 0.64
C ALA A 202 -12.25 -1.59 0.85
N GLN A 203 -12.78 -2.28 -0.16
CA GLN A 203 -13.11 -3.70 -0.08
C GLN A 203 -11.86 -4.59 0.10
N LEU A 204 -10.66 -4.12 -0.27
CA LEU A 204 -9.41 -4.85 0.00
C LEU A 204 -9.13 -4.96 1.51
N TYR A 205 -9.48 -3.94 2.29
CA TYR A 205 -9.43 -4.00 3.76
C TYR A 205 -10.53 -4.91 4.30
N VAL A 206 -11.78 -4.66 3.90
CA VAL A 206 -12.95 -5.37 4.44
C VAL A 206 -12.89 -6.87 4.17
N ALA A 207 -12.53 -7.28 2.95
CA ALA A 207 -12.42 -8.70 2.61
C ALA A 207 -11.31 -9.38 3.40
N SER A 208 -10.14 -8.72 3.54
CA SER A 208 -9.00 -9.29 4.24
C SER A 208 -9.25 -9.40 5.74
N HIS A 209 -9.87 -8.38 6.36
CA HIS A 209 -10.27 -8.43 7.77
C HIS A 209 -11.33 -9.52 8.05
N ARG A 210 -12.31 -9.70 7.15
CA ARG A 210 -13.31 -10.75 7.35
C ARG A 210 -12.71 -12.15 7.20
N HIS A 211 -11.70 -12.29 6.35
CA HIS A 211 -10.97 -13.53 6.16
C HIS A 211 -10.06 -13.85 7.36
N ASP A 212 -9.36 -12.84 7.87
CA ASP A 212 -8.54 -12.91 9.08
C ASP A 212 -8.73 -11.64 9.95
N PRO A 213 -9.53 -11.73 11.03
CA PRO A 213 -9.85 -10.59 11.88
C PRO A 213 -8.70 -10.17 12.80
N ASP A 214 -7.63 -10.96 12.92
CA ASP A 214 -6.47 -10.64 13.76
C ASP A 214 -5.45 -9.74 13.05
N ILE A 215 -5.62 -9.53 11.73
CA ILE A 215 -4.83 -8.54 10.97
C ILE A 215 -5.15 -7.14 11.50
N VAL A 216 -4.11 -6.37 11.81
CA VAL A 216 -4.27 -4.95 12.13
C VAL A 216 -3.91 -4.08 10.96
N PHE A 217 -4.77 -3.11 10.71
CA PHE A 217 -4.68 -2.21 9.56
C PHE A 217 -4.31 -0.82 10.02
N THR A 218 -3.26 -0.26 9.44
CA THR A 218 -2.94 1.15 9.59
C THR A 218 -2.92 1.87 8.26
N ARG A 219 -3.28 3.15 8.27
CA ARG A 219 -3.17 4.03 7.11
C ARG A 219 -2.53 5.36 7.50
N HIS A 220 -1.65 5.86 6.65
CA HIS A 220 -1.05 7.19 6.75
C HIS A 220 -1.31 7.95 5.46
N ASP A 221 -1.70 9.22 5.57
CA ASP A 221 -1.97 10.10 4.44
C ASP A 221 -1.64 11.56 4.78
N PHE A 222 -1.46 12.38 3.74
CA PHE A 222 -1.48 13.84 3.86
C PHE A 222 -2.83 14.36 3.39
N ALA A 223 -3.47 15.22 4.17
CA ALA A 223 -4.85 15.67 3.95
C ALA A 223 -5.12 16.30 2.56
N PHE A 224 -4.10 16.88 1.93
CA PHE A 224 -4.19 17.46 0.59
C PHE A 224 -3.16 16.89 -0.37
N ASP A 225 -2.82 15.62 -0.22
CA ASP A 225 -1.85 14.90 -1.05
C ASP A 225 -2.01 15.20 -2.55
N ARG A 226 -1.04 15.93 -3.12
CA ARG A 226 -1.09 16.40 -4.51
C ARG A 226 -1.17 15.27 -5.52
N THR A 227 -0.59 14.12 -5.19
CA THR A 227 -0.60 12.97 -6.10
C THR A 227 -1.99 12.38 -6.15
N GLN A 228 -2.62 12.18 -5.00
CA GLN A 228 -3.99 11.68 -4.93
C GLN A 228 -4.98 12.63 -5.61
N ILE A 229 -4.84 13.95 -5.38
CA ILE A 229 -5.60 14.98 -6.10
C ILE A 229 -5.44 14.83 -7.61
N SER A 230 -4.19 14.74 -8.10
CA SER A 230 -3.90 14.66 -9.53
C SER A 230 -4.49 13.41 -10.21
N TYR A 231 -4.57 12.28 -9.50
CA TYR A 231 -5.20 11.07 -10.04
C TYR A 231 -6.72 11.11 -9.97
N ALA A 232 -7.31 11.68 -8.91
CA ALA A 232 -8.76 11.81 -8.83
C ALA A 232 -9.26 12.76 -9.93
N GLU A 233 -8.56 13.88 -10.16
CA GLU A 233 -8.83 14.79 -11.28
C GLU A 233 -8.65 14.10 -12.65
N LEU A 234 -7.59 13.29 -12.82
CA LEU A 234 -7.38 12.50 -14.04
C LEU A 234 -8.53 11.52 -14.28
N ALA A 235 -9.08 10.94 -13.21
CA ALA A 235 -10.23 10.06 -13.26
C ALA A 235 -11.58 10.81 -13.37
N GLY A 236 -11.57 12.14 -13.37
CA GLY A 236 -12.74 12.99 -13.57
C GLY A 236 -13.51 13.35 -12.30
N PHE A 237 -12.89 13.21 -11.12
CA PHE A 237 -13.50 13.52 -9.83
C PHE A 237 -13.07 14.87 -9.28
N ASP A 238 -13.96 15.48 -8.51
CA ASP A 238 -13.64 16.65 -7.70
C ASP A 238 -12.76 16.20 -6.51
N ALA A 239 -11.54 16.68 -6.49
CA ALA A 239 -10.55 16.39 -5.45
C ALA A 239 -10.31 17.60 -4.53
N SER A 240 -11.14 18.64 -4.61
CA SER A 240 -10.99 19.84 -3.80
C SER A 240 -11.13 19.59 -2.30
N GLU A 241 -11.85 18.52 -1.93
CA GLU A 241 -12.09 18.05 -0.56
C GLU A 241 -11.55 16.61 -0.36
N LEU A 242 -10.28 16.38 -0.73
CA LEU A 242 -9.61 15.08 -0.59
C LEU A 242 -9.63 14.56 0.85
N ASP A 243 -9.42 15.43 1.83
CA ASP A 243 -9.51 15.14 3.26
C ASP A 243 -10.86 14.50 3.63
N LYS A 244 -11.96 15.06 3.14
CA LYS A 244 -13.30 14.48 3.37
C LYS A 244 -13.49 13.15 2.63
N ALA A 245 -12.86 12.97 1.47
CA ALA A 245 -12.88 11.69 0.77
C ALA A 245 -12.13 10.62 1.55
N MET A 246 -11.03 10.97 2.24
CA MET A 246 -10.29 10.09 3.14
C MET A 246 -11.16 9.66 4.33
N ASP A 247 -11.85 10.61 4.96
CA ASP A 247 -12.79 10.34 6.07
C ASP A 247 -13.93 9.42 5.61
N ALA A 248 -14.51 9.67 4.43
CA ALA A 248 -15.59 8.84 3.90
C ALA A 248 -15.11 7.40 3.58
N ASN A 249 -13.90 7.27 3.06
CA ASN A 249 -13.31 5.96 2.78
C ASN A 249 -12.97 5.19 4.05
N GLU A 250 -12.51 5.88 5.09
CA GLU A 250 -12.28 5.31 6.42
C GLU A 250 -13.57 4.81 7.03
N ALA A 251 -14.61 5.65 7.07
CA ALA A 251 -15.94 5.25 7.55
C ALA A 251 -16.50 4.02 6.79
N LEU A 252 -16.31 3.96 5.46
CA LEU A 252 -16.72 2.80 4.66
C LEU A 252 -15.97 1.52 5.05
N ILE A 253 -14.68 1.61 5.36
CA ILE A 253 -13.85 0.49 5.80
C ILE A 253 -14.29 0.03 7.20
N GLU A 254 -14.52 0.96 8.11
CA GLU A 254 -14.95 0.69 9.50
C GLU A 254 -16.37 0.12 9.57
N GLU A 255 -17.31 0.60 8.76
CA GLU A 255 -18.64 0.00 8.58
C GLU A 255 -18.55 -1.47 8.12
N GLY A 256 -17.46 -1.84 7.46
CA GLY A 256 -17.13 -3.21 7.07
C GLY A 256 -16.69 -4.11 8.23
N GLY A 257 -16.43 -3.55 9.42
CA GLY A 257 -15.99 -4.22 10.64
C GLY A 257 -14.50 -4.03 10.96
N VAL A 258 -13.76 -3.29 10.13
CA VAL A 258 -12.32 -3.11 10.28
C VAL A 258 -12.03 -2.02 11.31
N ASP A 259 -11.14 -2.28 12.26
CA ASP A 259 -10.53 -1.25 13.11
C ASP A 259 -9.33 -0.66 12.34
N LEU A 260 -9.55 0.44 11.61
CA LEU A 260 -8.55 1.06 10.75
C LEU A 260 -7.84 2.19 11.50
N LEU A 261 -6.61 1.92 11.96
CA LEU A 261 -5.82 2.92 12.67
C LEU A 261 -5.25 3.96 11.70
N ASN A 262 -5.69 5.20 11.80
CA ASN A 262 -5.39 6.24 10.82
C ASN A 262 -4.48 7.33 11.39
N PHE A 263 -3.49 7.76 10.59
CA PHE A 263 -2.61 8.87 10.89
C PHE A 263 -2.65 9.89 9.74
N LEU A 264 -3.54 10.86 9.84
CA LEU A 264 -3.73 11.91 8.85
C LEU A 264 -2.90 13.16 9.18
N GLN A 265 -1.92 13.44 8.33
CA GLN A 265 -1.04 14.60 8.44
C GLN A 265 -1.60 15.84 7.74
N PRO A 266 -1.28 17.05 8.23
CA PRO A 266 -1.53 18.27 7.47
C PRO A 266 -0.59 18.36 6.26
N GLY A 267 -0.95 19.15 5.27
CA GLY A 267 -0.10 19.45 4.12
C GLY A 267 -0.47 18.67 2.85
N ASP A 268 0.36 18.85 1.81
CA ASP A 268 0.09 18.42 0.43
C ASP A 268 1.16 17.48 -0.15
N ASP A 269 1.97 16.91 0.73
CA ASP A 269 3.00 15.94 0.38
C ASP A 269 2.41 14.58 0.01
N HIS A 270 3.25 13.69 -0.52
CA HIS A 270 2.83 12.35 -0.92
C HIS A 270 3.74 11.32 -0.32
N THR A 271 3.23 10.44 0.55
CA THR A 271 3.96 9.37 1.26
C THR A 271 5.06 9.85 2.21
N VAL A 272 5.47 9.03 3.16
CA VAL A 272 6.59 9.30 4.07
C VAL A 272 7.41 8.06 4.44
N LEU A 273 6.88 6.84 4.29
CA LEU A 273 7.54 5.63 4.80
C LEU A 273 8.96 5.38 4.25
N THR A 274 9.29 5.93 3.09
CA THR A 274 10.59 5.79 2.42
C THR A 274 11.44 7.06 2.49
N ARG A 275 11.17 7.94 3.46
CA ARG A 275 11.90 9.21 3.65
C ARG A 275 12.31 9.37 5.09
N ASP A 276 13.56 9.75 5.34
CA ASP A 276 14.09 9.92 6.70
C ASP A 276 13.30 10.90 7.57
N ARG A 277 12.60 11.86 6.96
CA ARG A 277 11.73 12.78 7.69
C ARG A 277 10.59 12.07 8.45
N LEU A 278 10.24 10.81 8.12
CA LEU A 278 9.20 10.06 8.85
C LEU A 278 9.47 10.00 10.35
N PHE A 279 10.75 10.02 10.74
CA PHE A 279 11.17 9.95 12.14
C PHE A 279 10.90 11.26 12.90
N ASP A 280 10.68 12.35 12.18
CA ASP A 280 10.44 13.69 12.71
C ASP A 280 8.98 14.14 12.54
N GLU A 281 8.14 13.36 11.82
CA GLU A 281 6.72 13.67 11.59
C GLU A 281 5.91 13.65 12.88
N ARG A 282 5.07 14.68 13.07
CA ARG A 282 4.22 14.83 14.26
C ARG A 282 2.91 15.54 13.94
N VAL A 283 1.83 15.10 14.57
CA VAL A 283 0.52 15.75 14.51
C VAL A 283 -0.02 15.90 15.93
N GLY A 284 -0.41 17.12 16.32
CA GLY A 284 -0.93 17.37 17.67
C GLY A 284 0.02 16.99 18.81
N GLY A 285 1.33 16.88 18.53
CA GLY A 285 2.35 16.40 19.48
C GLY A 285 2.56 14.88 19.52
N VAL A 286 1.74 14.11 18.82
CA VAL A 286 1.94 12.66 18.64
C VAL A 286 2.99 12.43 17.56
N SER A 287 4.04 11.65 17.86
CA SER A 287 5.04 11.26 16.87
C SER A 287 4.55 10.11 16.01
N TYR A 288 4.70 10.22 14.70
CA TYR A 288 4.29 9.17 13.77
C TYR A 288 5.07 7.87 14.01
N ILE A 289 6.39 7.94 14.15
CA ILE A 289 7.20 6.72 14.34
C ILE A 289 6.94 6.06 15.69
N GLU A 290 6.70 6.82 16.76
CA GLU A 290 6.36 6.24 18.08
C GLU A 290 4.98 5.58 18.04
N TRP A 291 4.00 6.21 17.40
CA TRP A 291 2.67 5.65 17.17
C TRP A 291 2.72 4.34 16.36
N LEU A 292 3.44 4.36 15.23
CA LEU A 292 3.59 3.18 14.39
C LEU A 292 4.34 2.05 15.11
N THR A 293 5.38 2.38 15.88
CA THR A 293 6.13 1.40 16.70
C THR A 293 5.21 0.73 17.72
N ALA A 294 4.37 1.50 18.42
CA ALA A 294 3.43 0.96 19.39
C ALA A 294 2.44 -0.04 18.76
N ILE A 295 1.98 0.23 17.53
CA ILE A 295 1.10 -0.69 16.79
C ILE A 295 1.83 -1.97 16.38
N ILE A 296 3.01 -1.85 15.76
CA ILE A 296 3.80 -2.99 15.28
C ILE A 296 4.22 -3.90 16.44
N GLU A 297 4.62 -3.31 17.57
CA GLU A 297 5.06 -4.04 18.75
C GLU A 297 3.90 -4.50 19.66
N ARG A 298 2.64 -4.11 19.36
CA ARG A 298 1.47 -4.36 20.19
C ARG A 298 1.64 -3.85 21.64
N SER A 299 2.35 -2.74 21.82
CA SER A 299 3.02 -2.41 23.08
C SER A 299 2.41 -1.26 23.86
N ASP A 300 1.13 -0.95 23.70
CA ASP A 300 0.51 0.13 24.47
C ASP A 300 0.54 -0.17 25.98
N PRO A 301 1.00 0.76 26.84
CA PRO A 301 1.11 0.55 28.28
C PRO A 301 -0.16 0.07 29.00
N ASP A 302 -1.35 0.37 28.46
CA ASP A 302 -2.64 -0.06 29.02
C ASP A 302 -3.25 -1.28 28.29
N GLY A 303 -2.59 -1.78 27.25
CA GLY A 303 -3.03 -2.89 26.41
C GLY A 303 -4.09 -2.53 25.37
N SER A 304 -4.40 -1.24 25.17
CA SER A 304 -5.29 -0.77 24.09
C SER A 304 -4.52 -0.51 22.78
N ALA A 305 -5.22 -0.36 21.66
CA ALA A 305 -4.57 0.11 20.44
C ALA A 305 -4.35 1.63 20.53
N PRO A 306 -3.25 2.18 19.97
CA PRO A 306 -3.09 3.62 19.84
C PRO A 306 -4.29 4.24 19.12
N ALA A 307 -4.79 5.37 19.61
CA ALA A 307 -5.89 6.08 18.96
C ALA A 307 -5.49 6.66 17.60
N ASP A 308 -6.48 6.92 16.75
CA ASP A 308 -6.29 7.65 15.49
C ASP A 308 -5.74 9.04 15.73
N VAL A 309 -4.96 9.50 14.77
CA VAL A 309 -4.35 10.82 14.75
C VAL A 309 -4.86 11.56 13.53
N HIS A 310 -5.54 12.67 13.76
CA HIS A 310 -6.10 13.50 12.71
C HIS A 310 -5.64 14.95 12.88
N CYS A 311 -5.19 15.57 11.80
CA CYS A 311 -4.84 16.98 11.80
C CYS A 311 -6.06 17.86 12.16
N THR A 312 -5.84 18.92 12.95
CA THR A 312 -6.90 19.92 13.24
C THR A 312 -6.78 21.15 12.34
N ALA A 313 -5.56 21.47 11.90
CA ALA A 313 -5.26 22.50 10.91
C ALA A 313 -4.67 21.84 9.65
N CYS A 314 -5.47 21.03 8.96
CA CYS A 314 -4.99 20.16 7.88
C CYS A 314 -4.36 20.90 6.68
N ALA A 315 -4.68 22.18 6.47
CA ALA A 315 -4.10 22.99 5.40
C ALA A 315 -2.73 23.60 5.76
N GLU A 316 -2.21 23.34 6.96
CA GLU A 316 -0.90 23.87 7.38
C GLU A 316 0.22 23.43 6.42
N GLY A 317 1.07 24.38 6.04
CA GLY A 317 2.20 24.14 5.13
C GLY A 317 1.86 24.20 3.64
N ILE A 318 0.61 24.48 3.26
CA ILE A 318 0.19 24.60 1.86
C ILE A 318 0.14 26.08 1.45
N ASP A 319 0.94 26.46 0.45
CA ASP A 319 0.90 27.82 -0.08
C ASP A 319 -0.45 28.13 -0.74
N GLY A 320 -1.18 29.10 -0.20
CA GLY A 320 -2.43 29.61 -0.78
C GLY A 320 -3.72 28.91 -0.33
N LYS A 321 -3.66 28.09 0.72
CA LYS A 321 -4.83 27.58 1.47
C LYS A 321 -4.81 28.04 2.92
#